data_AF-A0A5J4PT26-F1
#
_entry.id   AF-A0A5J4PT26-F1
#
_cell.length_a   1.000
_cell.length_b   1.000
_cell.length_c   1.000
_cell.angle_alpha   90.00
_cell.angle_beta   90.00
_cell.angle_gamma   90.00
#
_symmetry.space_group_name_H-M   'P 1'
#
loop_
_entity.id
_entity.type
_entity.pdbx_description
1 polymer ?
#
loop_
_entity_poly.entity_id
_entity_poly.type
_entity_poly.pdbx_seq_one_letter_code
_entity_poly.pdbx_strand_id
1 'polypeptide(L)'
;GKFLTVIGLMTRRNTLFFEALESTCNTDKVIGFMDRFVAQINKKTVVMLDNSPIHKSKKFIAKLEEWKEKEVSIFFLPTYSPELNLIEILWRRIKYEWIPFDAPIAVLRISKND
;
A
#
# COMPACT_ATOMS: atom_id res chain seq x y z
N GLY A 1 4.82 -11.43 -20.02
CA GLY A 1 4.87 -12.29 -18.82
C GLY A 1 3.74 -11.92 -17.89
N LYS A 2 3.17 -12.89 -17.15
CA LYS A 2 2.19 -12.60 -16.09
C LYS A 2 2.93 -11.96 -14.91
N PHE A 3 2.36 -10.92 -14.32
CA PHE A 3 2.91 -10.25 -13.14
C PHE A 3 1.79 -10.04 -12.12
N LEU A 4 2.13 -10.08 -10.84
CA LEU A 4 1.18 -9.92 -9.75
C LEU A 4 1.63 -8.77 -8.88
N THR A 5 0.84 -7.71 -8.86
CA THR A 5 1.01 -6.59 -7.95
C THR A 5 0.26 -6.89 -6.66
N VAL A 6 0.87 -6.70 -5.50
CA VAL A 6 0.17 -6.75 -4.22
C VAL A 6 0.24 -5.36 -3.58
N ILE A 7 -0.91 -4.89 -3.12
CA ILE A 7 -1.06 -3.68 -2.32
C ILE A 7 -1.51 -4.08 -0.92
N GLY A 8 -1.02 -3.39 0.11
CA GLY A 8 -1.39 -3.73 1.47
C GLY A 8 -1.11 -2.65 2.49
N LEU A 9 -1.82 -2.76 3.61
CA LEU A 9 -1.64 -2.00 4.84
C LEU A 9 -1.35 -2.98 5.97
N MET A 10 -0.38 -2.66 6.81
CA MET A 10 0.02 -3.51 7.93
C MET A 10 -0.03 -2.73 9.23
N THR A 11 -0.64 -3.31 10.25
CA THR A 11 -0.66 -2.74 11.60
C THR A 11 0.63 -3.08 12.34
N ARG A 12 0.95 -2.32 13.39
CA ARG A 12 2.06 -2.64 14.31
C ARG A 12 1.91 -3.98 15.05
N ARG A 13 0.71 -4.59 15.01
CA ARG A 13 0.42 -5.92 15.57
C ARG A 13 0.50 -7.03 14.51
N ASN A 14 1.12 -6.75 13.36
CA ASN A 14 1.30 -7.67 12.24
C ASN A 14 0.00 -8.15 11.58
N THR A 15 -1.10 -7.39 11.73
CA THR A 15 -2.31 -7.63 10.95
C THR A 15 -2.17 -7.00 9.57
N LEU A 16 -2.37 -7.79 8.51
CA LEU A 16 -2.25 -7.36 7.12
C LEU A 16 -3.63 -7.26 6.47
N PHE A 17 -3.92 -6.11 5.85
CA PHE A 17 -5.02 -5.95 4.91
C PHE A 17 -4.42 -5.77 3.52
N PHE A 18 -4.74 -6.64 2.56
CA PHE A 18 -4.07 -6.64 1.26
C PHE A 18 -4.98 -7.11 0.12
N GLU A 19 -4.60 -6.76 -1.10
CA GLU A 19 -5.21 -7.23 -2.34
C GLU A 19 -4.14 -7.56 -3.36
N ALA A 20 -4.39 -8.61 -4.15
CA ALA A 20 -3.55 -9.02 -5.26
C ALA A 20 -4.20 -8.64 -6.59
N LEU A 21 -3.40 -8.09 -7.51
CA LEU A 21 -3.84 -7.52 -8.78
C LEU A 21 -3.01 -8.13 -9.91
N GLU A 22 -3.66 -8.74 -10.90
CA GLU A 22 -3.00 -9.21 -12.13
C GLU A 22 -2.80 -8.08 -13.14
N SER A 23 -2.40 -6.91 -12.66
CA SER A 23 -2.30 -5.68 -13.47
C SER A 23 -1.46 -4.63 -12.76
N THR A 24 -1.11 -3.55 -13.46
CA THR A 24 -0.31 -2.47 -12.88
C THR A 24 -1.11 -1.72 -11.81
N CYS A 25 -0.44 -1.32 -10.73
CA CYS A 25 -1.04 -0.43 -9.74
C CYS A 25 -1.11 0.99 -10.28
N ASN A 26 -2.28 1.61 -10.23
CA ASN A 26 -2.47 3.03 -10.54
C ASN A 26 -3.29 3.69 -9.44
N THR A 27 -3.42 5.01 -9.50
CA THR A 27 -4.18 5.79 -8.53
C THR A 27 -5.59 5.27 -8.29
N ASP A 28 -6.33 4.94 -9.35
CA ASP A 28 -7.74 4.53 -9.22
C ASP A 28 -7.86 3.19 -8.46
N LYS A 29 -6.92 2.26 -8.68
CA LYS A 29 -6.87 0.98 -7.93
C LYS A 29 -6.50 1.18 -6.47
N VAL A 30 -5.56 2.08 -6.18
CA VAL A 30 -5.20 2.41 -4.79
C VAL A 30 -6.38 3.09 -4.08
N ILE A 31 -7.09 4.01 -4.74
CA ILE A 31 -8.30 4.62 -4.20
C ILE A 31 -9.34 3.54 -3.91
N GLY A 32 -9.61 2.63 -4.84
CA GLY A 32 -10.59 1.56 -4.62
C GLY A 32 -10.21 0.64 -3.45
N PHE A 33 -8.94 0.31 -3.31
CA PHE A 33 -8.42 -0.44 -2.17
C PHE A 33 -8.60 0.32 -0.85
N MET A 34 -8.28 1.61 -0.84
CA MET A 34 -8.47 2.48 0.32
C MET A 34 -9.94 2.65 0.67
N ASP A 35 -10.84 2.77 -0.30
CA ASP A 35 -12.29 2.85 -0.07
C ASP A 35 -12.80 1.58 0.62
N ARG A 36 -12.36 0.39 0.18
CA ARG A 36 -12.68 -0.88 0.84
C ARG A 36 -12.06 -1.00 2.23
N PHE A 37 -10.85 -0.47 2.42
CA PHE A 37 -10.24 -0.38 3.74
C PHE A 37 -11.03 0.54 4.67
N VAL A 38 -11.40 1.73 4.22
CA VAL A 38 -12.11 2.71 5.04
C VAL A 38 -13.51 2.20 5.41
N ALA A 39 -14.19 1.48 4.51
CA ALA A 39 -15.52 0.94 4.74
C ALA A 39 -15.62 -0.09 5.90
N GLN A 40 -14.52 -0.72 6.32
CA GLN A 40 -14.48 -1.66 7.45
C GLN A 40 -13.99 -1.02 8.76
N ILE A 41 -13.55 0.24 8.73
CA ILE A 41 -13.02 0.92 9.91
C ILE A 41 -14.17 1.52 10.73
N ASN A 42 -14.17 1.22 12.03
CA ASN A 42 -15.17 1.67 13.00
C ASN A 42 -14.56 2.48 14.14
N LYS A 43 -13.31 2.91 13.98
CA LYS A 43 -12.55 3.66 14.98
C LYS A 43 -11.57 4.59 14.30
N LYS A 44 -11.27 5.71 14.95
CA LYS A 44 -10.22 6.63 14.51
C LYS A 44 -8.93 5.91 14.16
N THR A 45 -8.54 6.02 12.89
CA THR A 45 -7.42 5.30 12.30
C THR A 45 -6.53 6.26 11.54
N VAL A 46 -5.22 6.11 11.71
CA VAL A 46 -4.21 6.84 10.93
C VAL A 46 -3.50 5.84 10.04
N VAL A 47 -3.55 6.08 8.73
CA VAL A 47 -2.83 5.28 7.74
C VAL A 47 -1.55 6.02 7.37
N MET A 48 -0.41 5.36 7.57
CA MET A 48 0.90 5.89 7.20
C MET A 48 1.27 5.36 5.81
N LEU A 49 1.51 6.26 4.87
CA LEU A 49 1.89 5.94 3.49
C LEU A 49 3.30 6.46 3.17
N ASP A 50 3.94 5.80 2.21
CA ASP A 50 5.20 6.29 1.65
C ASP A 50 4.95 7.51 0.72
N ASN A 51 6.04 8.05 0.16
CA ASN A 51 6.00 9.22 -0.70
C ASN A 51 5.74 8.92 -2.19
N SER A 52 5.23 7.72 -2.53
CA SER A 52 4.99 7.30 -3.91
C SER A 52 4.16 8.33 -4.70
N PRO A 53 4.51 8.62 -5.97
CA PRO A 53 3.75 9.54 -6.82
C PRO A 53 2.26 9.21 -6.93
N ILE A 54 1.89 7.92 -6.79
CA ILE A 54 0.49 7.46 -6.83
C ILE A 54 -0.34 8.14 -5.74
N HIS A 55 0.22 8.25 -4.52
CA HIS A 55 -0.45 8.88 -3.38
C HIS A 55 -0.45 10.41 -3.43
N LYS A 56 0.32 11.01 -4.35
CA LYS A 56 0.39 12.47 -4.56
C LYS A 56 -0.46 12.95 -5.73
N SER A 57 -1.09 12.03 -6.46
CA SER A 57 -1.96 12.36 -7.57
C SER A 57 -3.18 13.17 -7.13
N LYS A 58 -3.64 14.12 -7.95
CA LYS A 58 -4.79 15.00 -7.64
C LYS A 58 -6.03 14.21 -7.24
N LYS A 59 -6.31 13.09 -7.92
CA LYS A 59 -7.43 12.20 -7.61
C LYS A 59 -7.31 11.59 -6.21
N PHE A 60 -6.11 11.17 -5.80
CA PHE A 60 -5.88 10.59 -4.48
C PHE A 60 -6.03 11.66 -3.39
N ILE A 61 -5.43 12.84 -3.60
CA ILE A 61 -5.54 13.96 -2.66
C ILE A 61 -7.00 14.40 -2.47
N ALA A 62 -7.81 14.38 -3.54
CA ALA A 62 -9.24 14.72 -3.47
C ALA A 62 -10.05 13.77 -2.57
N LYS A 63 -9.58 12.54 -2.33
CA LYS A 63 -10.24 11.55 -1.46
C LYS A 63 -9.91 11.71 0.02
N LEU A 64 -8.88 12.50 0.36
CA LEU A 64 -8.40 12.61 1.75
C LEU A 64 -9.46 13.14 2.72
N GLU A 65 -10.21 14.18 2.32
CA GLU A 65 -11.27 14.72 3.18
C GLU A 65 -12.42 13.74 3.35
N GLU A 66 -12.82 13.01 2.30
CA GLU A 66 -13.86 11.97 2.39
C GLU A 66 -13.46 10.85 3.37
N TRP A 67 -12.20 10.40 3.33
CA TRP A 67 -11.73 9.38 4.26
C TRP A 67 -11.63 9.91 5.70
N LYS A 68 -11.25 11.18 5.86
CA LYS A 68 -11.14 11.84 7.15
C LYS A 68 -12.50 12.01 7.83
N GLU A 69 -13.56 12.29 7.07
CA GLU A 69 -14.96 12.27 7.57
C GLU A 69 -15.37 10.90 8.12
N LYS A 70 -14.77 9.82 7.59
CA LYS A 70 -14.95 8.43 8.06
C LYS A 70 -13.94 8.04 9.14
N GLU A 71 -13.38 9.03 9.84
CA GLU A 71 -12.35 8.88 10.88
C GLU A 71 -11.03 8.22 10.43
N VAL A 72 -10.75 8.19 9.13
CA VAL A 72 -9.49 7.68 8.57
C VAL A 72 -8.64 8.82 8.05
N SER A 73 -7.56 9.13 8.76
CA SER A 73 -6.60 10.17 8.36
C SER A 73 -5.38 9.54 7.67
N ILE A 74 -4.88 10.19 6.61
CA ILE A 74 -3.65 9.77 5.92
C ILE A 74 -2.48 10.64 6.40
N PHE A 75 -1.37 9.99 6.73
CA PHE A 75 -0.10 10.62 7.05
C PHE A 75 0.99 10.11 6.11
N PHE A 76 1.79 11.02 5.56
CA PHE A 76 2.93 10.65 4.72
C PHE A 76 4.20 10.58 5.55
N LEU A 77 4.96 9.49 5.40
CA LEU A 77 6.24 9.35 6.08
C LEU A 77 7.23 10.45 5.64
N PRO A 78 8.18 10.83 6.52
CA PRO A 78 9.32 11.65 6.11
C PRO A 78 10.08 10.98 4.96
N THR A 79 10.63 11.78 4.05
CA THR A 79 11.45 11.27 2.95
C THR A 79 12.67 10.53 3.50
N TYR A 80 13.07 9.44 2.83
CA TYR A 80 14.23 8.61 3.19
C TYR A 80 14.13 7.84 4.52
N SER A 81 12.92 7.54 5.01
CA SER A 81 12.71 6.70 6.21
C SER A 81 12.05 5.33 5.90
N PRO A 82 12.63 4.48 5.03
CA PRO A 82 12.07 3.17 4.69
C PRO A 82 11.92 2.23 5.90
N GLU A 83 12.77 2.38 6.92
CA GLU A 83 12.71 1.62 8.17
C GLU A 83 11.43 1.85 8.98
N LEU A 84 10.75 2.98 8.77
CA LEU A 84 9.47 3.27 9.41
C LEU A 84 8.30 2.57 8.72
N ASN A 85 8.51 2.06 7.51
CA ASN A 85 7.50 1.36 6.75
C ASN A 85 7.57 -0.15 7.04
N LEU A 86 6.94 -0.59 8.14
CA LEU A 86 6.97 -1.99 8.61
C LEU A 86 6.62 -3.02 7.50
N ILE A 87 5.73 -2.64 6.58
CA ILE A 87 5.33 -3.52 5.48
C ILE A 87 6.48 -3.76 4.48
N GLU A 88 7.46 -2.85 4.37
CA GLU A 88 8.65 -3.07 3.53
C GLU A 88 9.51 -4.22 4.04
N ILE A 89 9.57 -4.42 5.36
CA ILE A 89 10.26 -5.58 5.95
C ILE A 89 9.55 -6.87 5.54
N LEU A 90 8.22 -6.89 5.61
CA LEU A 90 7.41 -8.02 5.16
C LEU A 90 7.64 -8.31 3.67
N TRP A 91 7.59 -7.27 2.83
CA TRP A 91 7.81 -7.42 1.38
C TRP A 91 9.21 -7.91 1.05
N ARG A 92 10.24 -7.47 1.78
CA ARG A 92 11.60 -7.96 1.61
C ARG A 92 11.68 -9.46 1.91
N ARG A 93 11.07 -9.92 3.01
CA ARG A 93 11.04 -11.37 3.32
C ARG A 93 10.31 -12.18 2.26
N ILE A 94 9.13 -11.72 1.82
CA ILE A 94 8.37 -12.41 0.76
C ILE A 94 9.21 -12.53 -0.51
N LYS A 95 9.85 -11.44 -0.96
CA LYS A 95 10.60 -11.42 -2.22
C LYS A 95 11.86 -12.27 -2.20
N TYR A 96 12.59 -12.29 -1.09
CA TYR A 96 13.94 -12.87 -1.06
C TYR A 96 14.05 -14.17 -0.25
N GLU A 97 13.10 -14.45 0.65
CA GLU A 97 13.15 -15.64 1.50
C GLU A 97 12.08 -16.67 1.10
N TRP A 98 10.89 -16.23 0.70
CA TRP A 98 9.74 -17.14 0.55
C TRP A 98 9.38 -17.47 -0.90
N ILE A 99 9.80 -16.65 -1.87
CA ILE A 99 9.60 -16.92 -3.29
C ILE A 99 10.88 -17.55 -3.86
N PRO A 100 10.82 -18.77 -4.44
CA PRO A 100 11.95 -19.38 -5.13
C PRO A 100 12.46 -18.49 -6.26
N PHE A 101 13.78 -18.44 -6.45
CA PHE A 101 14.42 -17.58 -7.45
C PHE A 101 13.97 -17.88 -8.89
N ASP A 102 13.52 -19.10 -9.15
CA ASP A 102 13.08 -19.64 -10.44
C ASP A 102 11.55 -19.55 -10.65
N ALA A 103 10.78 -19.08 -9.66
CA ALA A 103 9.34 -18.89 -9.83
C ALA A 103 9.07 -17.80 -10.90
N PRO A 104 8.10 -18.00 -11.83
CA PRO A 104 7.71 -16.98 -12.79
C PRO A 104 7.27 -15.75 -12.01
N ILE A 105 8.14 -14.73 -12.04
CA ILE A 105 8.13 -13.62 -11.12
C ILE A 105 6.75 -12.95 -11.17
N ALA A 106 5.93 -13.24 -10.17
CA ALA A 106 4.93 -12.32 -9.68
C ALA A 106 5.72 -11.06 -9.31
N VAL A 107 5.93 -10.16 -10.28
CA VAL A 107 6.63 -8.91 -10.05
C VAL A 107 5.72 -8.14 -9.10
N LEU A 108 6.00 -8.27 -7.81
CA LEU A 108 5.60 -7.34 -6.76
C LEU A 108 6.26 -6.01 -7.10
N ARG A 109 5.69 -5.33 -8.10
CA ARG A 109 6.05 -3.98 -8.51
C ARG A 109 5.49 -3.05 -7.44
N ILE A 110 6.20 -3.01 -6.32
CA ILE A 110 6.12 -1.91 -5.38
C ILE A 110 6.90 -0.81 -6.07
N SER A 111 6.20 0.14 -6.71
CA SER A 111 6.89 1.29 -7.28
C SER A 111 7.39 2.17 -6.13
N LYS A 112 8.62 1.94 -5.68
CA LYS A 112 9.47 3.06 -5.32
C LYS A 112 9.92 3.66 -6.65
N ASN A 113 9.36 4.82 -7.00
CA ASN A 113 10.04 5.68 -7.94
C ASN A 113 11.05 6.46 -7.12
N ASP A 114 12.33 6.26 -7.45
CA ASP A 114 13.44 7.09 -7.03
C ASP A 114 13.20 8.58 -7.37
#